data_AF-A0A9E1W2R8-F1
#
_entry.id   AF-A0A9E1W2R8-F1
#
_cell.length_a   1.000
_cell.length_b   1.000
_cell.length_c   1.000
_cell.angle_alpha   90.00
_cell.angle_beta   90.00
_cell.angle_gamma   90.00
#
_symmetry.space_group_name_H-M   'P 1'
#
loop_
_entity.id
_entity.type
_entity.pdbx_description
1 polymer ?
#
loop_
_entity_poly.entity_id
_entity_poly.type
_entity_poly.pdbx_seq_one_letter_code
_entity_poly.pdbx_strand_id
1 'polypeptide(L)'
;MKSMFNKSIYVWGAIISAIIIVISLNSLVGTYLSSQRIDLTQEKLYTIADGTIETLKSIDEPIKIKVYYSQKLGENYPPFKLYYERLRTLLKRYQEISGGKLIVSFYNPEPYSEVEERAIADYIRGIPLNEHGEYGYFGLVANNIIDDIEVMPFMDLDRDQFLEYDITSRIFSLANYNKPVVGF
;
A
#
# COMPACT_ATOMS: atom_id res chain seq x y z
N MET A 1 -32.77 42.55 53.87
CA MET A 1 -31.96 41.32 53.64
C MET A 1 -32.71 40.20 52.88
N LYS A 2 -33.71 40.52 52.02
CA LYS A 2 -34.45 39.53 51.18
C LYS A 2 -34.10 39.58 49.68
N SER A 3 -33.48 40.68 49.22
CA SER A 3 -33.17 40.92 47.80
C SER A 3 -31.91 40.18 47.29
N MET A 4 -30.89 40.02 48.14
CA MET A 4 -29.64 39.32 47.75
C MET A 4 -29.83 37.82 47.51
N PHE A 5 -30.78 37.19 48.22
CA PHE A 5 -31.07 35.75 48.07
C PHE A 5 -31.71 35.42 46.72
N ASN A 6 -32.64 36.26 46.27
CA ASN A 6 -33.25 36.10 44.94
C ASN A 6 -32.24 36.38 43.83
N LYS A 7 -31.36 37.37 43.97
CA LYS A 7 -30.33 37.62 42.96
C LYS A 7 -29.37 36.42 42.82
N SER A 8 -29.05 35.74 43.92
CA SER A 8 -28.25 34.51 43.91
C SER A 8 -28.95 33.36 43.18
N ILE A 9 -30.25 33.15 43.40
CA ILE A 9 -31.01 32.07 42.72
C ILE A 9 -31.04 32.26 41.19
N TYR A 10 -31.18 33.51 40.72
CA TYR A 10 -31.15 33.82 39.29
C TYR A 10 -29.75 33.64 38.68
N VAL A 11 -28.70 33.98 39.43
CA VAL A 11 -27.31 33.79 39.00
C VAL A 11 -26.98 32.30 38.90
N TRP A 12 -27.34 31.50 39.91
CA TRP A 12 -27.15 30.05 39.87
C TRP A 12 -27.98 29.38 38.78
N GLY A 13 -29.23 29.83 38.57
CA GLY A 13 -30.06 29.37 37.46
C GLY A 13 -29.46 29.67 36.09
N ALA A 14 -28.88 30.86 35.91
CA ALA A 14 -28.20 31.25 34.67
C ALA A 14 -26.90 30.46 34.42
N ILE A 15 -26.15 30.12 35.48
CA ILE A 15 -24.95 29.30 35.37
C ILE A 15 -25.32 27.87 34.96
N ILE A 16 -26.34 27.28 35.59
CA ILE A 16 -26.80 25.93 35.27
C ILE A 16 -27.34 25.86 33.84
N SER A 17 -28.14 26.85 33.41
CA SER A 17 -28.64 26.88 32.03
C SER A 17 -27.52 27.06 31.01
N ALA A 18 -26.51 27.90 31.29
CA ALA A 18 -25.33 28.04 30.42
C ALA A 18 -24.55 26.72 30.31
N ILE A 19 -24.36 25.98 31.40
CA ILE A 19 -23.70 24.66 31.40
C ILE A 19 -24.51 23.66 30.56
N ILE A 20 -25.83 23.62 30.73
CA ILE A 20 -26.72 22.75 29.94
C ILE A 20 -26.61 23.09 28.45
N ILE A 21 -26.66 24.37 28.09
CA ILE A 21 -26.54 24.82 26.69
C ILE A 21 -25.19 24.39 26.11
N VAL A 22 -24.08 24.56 26.84
CA VAL A 22 -22.75 24.14 26.40
C VAL A 22 -22.67 22.63 26.19
N ILE A 23 -23.24 21.83 27.09
CA ILE A 23 -23.28 20.37 26.97
C ILE A 23 -24.13 19.93 25.77
N SER A 24 -25.31 20.55 25.59
CA SER A 24 -26.20 20.26 24.46
C SER A 24 -25.58 20.64 23.12
N LEU A 25 -24.92 21.79 23.03
CA LEU A 25 -24.21 22.22 21.81
C LEU A 25 -23.06 21.27 21.47
N ASN A 26 -22.25 20.86 22.45
CA ASN A 26 -21.17 19.89 22.23
C ASN A 26 -21.70 18.52 21.76
N SER A 27 -22.84 18.08 22.31
CA SER A 27 -23.44 16.78 21.96
C SER A 27 -24.01 16.77 20.53
N LEU A 28 -24.50 17.92 20.06
CA LEU A 28 -24.99 18.08 18.69
C LEU A 28 -23.86 18.12 17.66
N VAL A 29 -22.72 18.74 17.99
CA VAL A 29 -21.52 18.75 17.14
C VAL A 29 -20.99 17.31 16.94
N GLY A 30 -21.02 16.47 17.98
CA GLY A 30 -20.57 15.08 17.91
C GLY A 30 -21.46 14.14 17.11
N THR A 31 -22.75 14.44 16.97
CA THR A 31 -23.75 13.54 16.34
C THR A 31 -24.13 13.95 14.91
N TYR A 32 -24.21 15.26 14.61
CA TYR A 32 -24.56 15.74 13.27
C TYR A 32 -23.37 15.86 12.30
N LEU A 33 -22.15 16.11 12.80
CA LEU A 33 -20.94 16.11 11.94
C LEU A 33 -20.35 14.70 11.75
N SER A 34 -20.81 13.70 12.52
CA SER A 34 -20.25 12.36 12.43
C SER A 34 -20.84 11.50 11.30
N SER A 35 -21.96 11.91 10.68
CA SER A 35 -22.53 11.22 9.51
C SER A 35 -21.84 11.60 8.19
N GLN A 36 -21.05 12.67 8.20
CA GLN A 36 -20.09 13.02 7.15
C GLN A 36 -18.68 13.10 7.71
N ARG A 37 -18.29 12.14 8.57
CA ARG A 37 -16.89 11.72 8.58
C ARG A 37 -16.60 11.19 7.18
N ILE A 38 -16.22 12.07 6.26
CA ILE A 38 -15.33 11.69 5.18
C ILE A 38 -14.20 11.02 5.92
N ASP A 39 -14.14 9.70 5.84
CA ASP A 39 -13.13 8.93 6.50
C ASP A 39 -11.80 9.28 5.82
N LEU A 40 -11.14 10.27 6.41
CA LEU A 40 -9.78 10.71 6.09
C LEU A 40 -8.79 10.02 7.03
N THR A 41 -9.24 9.02 7.80
CA THR A 41 -8.34 8.23 8.62
C THR A 41 -7.54 7.25 7.76
N GLN A 42 -6.58 6.58 8.38
CA GLN A 42 -5.57 5.72 7.74
C GLN A 42 -6.11 4.64 6.78
N GLU A 43 -7.41 4.36 6.77
CA GLU A 43 -8.02 3.42 5.83
C GLU A 43 -7.83 3.83 4.36
N LYS A 44 -7.79 5.14 4.05
CA LYS A 44 -7.49 5.62 2.68
C LYS A 44 -6.05 5.43 2.23
N LEU A 45 -5.08 5.36 3.15
CA LEU A 45 -3.68 5.13 2.79
C LEU A 45 -3.41 3.69 2.34
N TYR A 46 -4.40 2.81 2.52
CA TYR A 46 -4.34 1.42 2.08
C TYR A 46 -5.53 1.04 1.18
N THR A 47 -6.34 2.00 0.70
CA THR A 47 -7.39 1.68 -0.27
C THR A 47 -6.75 1.46 -1.63
N ILE A 48 -6.95 0.27 -2.19
CA ILE A 48 -6.57 -0.05 -3.57
C ILE A 48 -7.45 0.76 -4.51
N ALA A 49 -6.88 1.40 -5.54
CA ALA A 49 -7.65 2.17 -6.49
C ALA A 49 -8.65 1.30 -7.27
N ASP A 50 -9.81 1.86 -7.61
CA ASP A 50 -10.86 1.12 -8.32
C ASP A 50 -10.37 0.51 -9.64
N GLY A 51 -9.57 1.26 -10.41
CA GLY A 51 -8.96 0.75 -11.65
C GLY A 51 -7.99 -0.41 -11.44
N THR A 52 -7.31 -0.45 -10.28
CA THR A 52 -6.48 -1.59 -9.87
C THR A 52 -7.35 -2.81 -9.57
N ILE A 53 -8.46 -2.62 -8.85
CA ILE A 53 -9.42 -3.70 -8.57
C ILE A 53 -9.98 -4.28 -9.87
N GLU A 54 -10.37 -3.43 -10.82
CA GLU A 54 -10.86 -3.85 -12.13
C GLU A 54 -9.81 -4.66 -12.89
N THR A 55 -8.57 -4.18 -12.94
CA THR A 55 -7.44 -4.87 -13.56
C THR A 55 -7.20 -6.24 -12.94
N LEU A 56 -7.25 -6.36 -11.62
CA LEU A 56 -7.01 -7.62 -10.92
C LEU A 56 -8.16 -8.63 -11.13
N LYS A 57 -9.39 -8.14 -11.24
CA LYS A 57 -10.56 -8.99 -11.50
C LYS A 57 -10.66 -9.45 -12.96
N SER A 58 -10.09 -8.70 -13.89
CA SER A 58 -10.08 -9.04 -15.32
C SER A 58 -8.96 -10.01 -15.70
N ILE A 59 -8.08 -10.39 -14.77
CA ILE A 59 -7.09 -11.45 -15.00
C ILE A 59 -7.84 -12.74 -15.31
N ASP A 60 -7.72 -13.27 -16.53
CA ASP A 60 -8.34 -14.54 -16.93
C ASP A 60 -7.41 -15.73 -16.68
N GLU A 61 -6.12 -15.54 -16.97
CA GLU A 61 -5.07 -16.55 -16.81
C GLU A 61 -4.13 -16.24 -15.64
N PRO A 62 -3.61 -17.25 -14.92
CA PRO A 62 -2.65 -17.05 -13.85
C PRO A 62 -1.42 -16.22 -14.25
N ILE A 63 -1.11 -15.20 -13.45
CA ILE A 63 0.13 -14.42 -13.56
C ILE A 63 1.03 -14.79 -12.39
N LYS A 64 2.27 -15.19 -12.69
CA LYS A 64 3.27 -15.51 -11.68
C LYS A 64 4.16 -14.30 -11.45
N ILE A 65 4.35 -13.94 -10.18
CA ILE A 65 5.28 -12.89 -9.75
C ILE A 65 6.36 -13.53 -8.89
N LYS A 66 7.63 -13.38 -9.29
CA LYS A 66 8.80 -13.73 -8.47
C LYS A 66 9.39 -12.42 -7.92
N VAL A 67 9.31 -12.24 -6.62
CA VAL A 67 9.92 -11.10 -5.90
C VAL A 67 11.25 -11.54 -5.33
N TYR A 68 12.30 -10.78 -5.63
CA TYR A 68 13.64 -10.98 -5.11
C TYR A 68 13.96 -9.85 -4.15
N TYR A 69 14.28 -10.19 -2.91
CA TYR A 69 14.65 -9.21 -1.88
C TYR A 69 15.72 -9.78 -0.95
N SER A 70 16.91 -9.20 -0.99
CA SER A 70 18.00 -9.58 -0.08
C SER A 70 17.75 -9.01 1.31
N GLN A 71 17.65 -9.87 2.32
CA GLN A 71 17.48 -9.43 3.71
C GLN A 71 18.60 -8.48 4.16
N LYS A 72 19.85 -8.78 3.79
CA LYS A 72 21.03 -7.93 4.02
C LYS A 72 20.88 -6.51 3.48
N LEU A 73 20.17 -6.31 2.35
CA LEU A 73 19.94 -4.98 1.79
C LEU A 73 19.14 -4.10 2.76
N GLY A 74 18.07 -4.64 3.34
CA GLY A 74 17.26 -3.91 4.32
C GLY A 74 17.88 -3.79 5.70
N GLU A 75 18.78 -4.72 6.07
CA GLU A 75 19.58 -4.60 7.29
C GLU A 75 20.58 -3.44 7.18
N ASN A 76 21.25 -3.32 6.02
CA ASN A 76 22.19 -2.22 5.75
C ASN A 76 21.47 -0.89 5.50
N TYR A 77 20.30 -0.95 4.86
CA TYR A 77 19.53 0.22 4.43
C TYR A 77 18.05 0.06 4.79
N PRO A 78 17.65 0.46 6.01
CA PRO A 78 16.28 0.28 6.52
C PRO A 78 15.13 0.76 5.62
N PRO A 79 15.25 1.83 4.81
CA PRO A 79 14.18 2.22 3.87
C PRO A 79 13.76 1.11 2.90
N PHE A 80 14.68 0.26 2.44
CA PHE A 80 14.34 -0.86 1.56
C PHE A 80 13.53 -1.94 2.28
N LYS A 81 13.76 -2.14 3.58
CA LYS A 81 12.93 -3.06 4.39
C LYS A 81 11.49 -2.59 4.48
N LEU A 82 11.27 -1.29 4.70
CA LEU A 82 9.93 -0.71 4.74
C LEU A 82 9.25 -0.82 3.37
N TYR A 83 9.97 -0.53 2.29
CA TYR A 83 9.45 -0.65 0.94
C TYR A 83 9.08 -2.11 0.60
N TYR A 84 9.92 -3.08 0.98
CA TYR A 84 9.62 -4.50 0.82
C TYR A 84 8.35 -4.94 1.56
N GLU A 85 8.16 -4.54 2.83
CA GLU A 85 6.96 -4.90 3.58
C GLU A 85 5.69 -4.26 3.00
N ARG A 86 5.80 -3.03 2.44
CA ARG A 86 4.71 -2.40 1.68
C ARG A 86 4.37 -3.20 0.42
N LEU A 87 5.38 -3.59 -0.38
CA LEU A 87 5.21 -4.44 -1.56
C LEU A 87 4.55 -5.77 -1.20
N ARG A 88 5.04 -6.45 -0.17
CA ARG A 88 4.50 -7.73 0.30
C ARG A 88 3.04 -7.60 0.71
N THR A 89 2.69 -6.54 1.45
CA THR A 89 1.32 -6.26 1.87
C THR A 89 0.42 -5.97 0.67
N LEU A 90 0.90 -5.16 -0.29
CA LEU A 90 0.18 -4.83 -1.51
C LEU A 90 -0.10 -6.08 -2.34
N LEU A 91 0.93 -6.87 -2.62
CA LEU A 91 0.83 -8.08 -3.44
C LEU A 91 -0.10 -9.11 -2.79
N LYS A 92 -0.08 -9.26 -1.46
CA LYS A 92 -1.04 -10.13 -0.76
C LYS A 92 -2.48 -9.72 -1.03
N ARG A 93 -2.80 -8.43 -0.96
CA ARG A 93 -4.14 -7.92 -1.31
C ARG A 93 -4.48 -8.18 -2.77
N TYR A 94 -3.51 -8.05 -3.68
CA TYR A 94 -3.73 -8.35 -5.09
C TYR A 94 -4.06 -9.82 -5.33
N GLN A 95 -3.41 -10.74 -4.61
CA GLN A 95 -3.75 -12.17 -4.66
C GLN A 95 -5.19 -12.44 -4.20
N GLU A 96 -5.62 -11.76 -3.13
CA GLU A 96 -6.99 -11.86 -2.61
C GLU A 96 -8.02 -11.32 -3.61
N ILE A 97 -7.78 -10.12 -4.17
CA ILE A 97 -8.70 -9.47 -5.13
C ILE A 97 -8.79 -10.24 -6.46
N SER A 98 -7.67 -10.78 -6.94
CA SER A 98 -7.61 -11.57 -8.18
C SER A 98 -8.20 -12.98 -8.05
N GLY A 99 -8.67 -13.38 -6.86
CA GLY A 99 -9.20 -14.73 -6.63
C GLY A 99 -8.13 -15.82 -6.77
N GLY A 100 -6.88 -15.53 -6.42
CA GLY A 100 -5.76 -16.47 -6.48
C GLY A 100 -5.12 -16.64 -7.87
N LYS A 101 -5.55 -15.88 -8.88
CA LYS A 101 -4.92 -15.89 -10.21
C LYS A 101 -3.56 -15.18 -10.22
N LEU A 102 -3.32 -14.28 -9.28
CA LEU A 102 -1.98 -13.76 -9.03
C LEU A 102 -1.22 -14.69 -8.07
N ILE A 103 -0.13 -15.29 -8.54
CA ILE A 103 0.68 -16.25 -7.78
C ILE A 103 2.02 -15.59 -7.45
N VAL A 104 2.21 -15.21 -6.19
CA VAL A 104 3.41 -14.46 -5.75
C VAL A 104 4.35 -15.39 -4.97
N SER A 105 5.62 -15.38 -5.35
CA SER A 105 6.71 -16.10 -4.68
C SER A 105 7.80 -15.13 -4.24
N PHE A 106 8.32 -15.30 -3.03
CA PHE A 106 9.36 -14.45 -2.46
C PHE A 106 10.65 -15.24 -2.31
N TYR A 107 11.76 -14.64 -2.74
CA TYR A 107 13.09 -15.22 -2.73
C TYR A 107 14.07 -14.26 -2.06
N ASN A 108 15.02 -14.80 -1.29
CA ASN A 108 16.11 -14.06 -0.65
C ASN A 108 17.43 -14.39 -1.38
N PRO A 109 17.91 -13.54 -2.30
CA PRO A 109 19.23 -13.68 -2.89
C PRO A 109 20.31 -13.45 -1.83
N GLU A 110 20.88 -14.52 -1.34
CA GLU A 110 22.08 -14.47 -0.51
C GLU A 110 23.34 -14.50 -1.40
N PRO A 111 24.43 -13.82 -1.02
CA PRO A 111 25.67 -13.85 -1.79
C PRO A 111 26.16 -15.28 -2.06
N TYR A 112 26.53 -15.55 -3.31
CA TYR A 112 27.01 -16.83 -3.83
C TYR A 112 25.99 -17.98 -3.75
N SER A 113 24.69 -17.67 -3.74
CA SER A 113 23.61 -18.67 -3.68
C SER A 113 22.98 -18.94 -5.06
N GLU A 114 22.35 -20.10 -5.23
CA GLU A 114 21.54 -20.40 -6.43
C GLU A 114 20.39 -19.40 -6.62
N VAL A 115 19.91 -18.80 -5.54
CA VAL A 115 18.85 -17.79 -5.59
C VAL A 115 19.38 -16.47 -6.16
N GLU A 116 20.63 -16.11 -5.87
CA GLU A 116 21.30 -14.98 -6.51
C GLU A 116 21.49 -15.22 -8.01
N GLU A 117 22.01 -16.39 -8.39
CA GLU A 117 22.16 -16.74 -9.81
C GLU A 117 20.83 -16.66 -10.56
N ARG A 118 19.74 -17.12 -9.93
CA ARG A 118 18.39 -17.02 -10.47
C ARG A 118 17.91 -15.57 -10.58
N ALA A 119 18.16 -14.73 -9.58
CA ALA A 119 17.80 -13.32 -9.63
C ALA A 119 18.50 -12.62 -10.82
N ILE A 120 19.78 -12.91 -11.04
CA ILE A 120 20.55 -12.39 -12.18
C ILE A 120 19.97 -12.89 -13.51
N ALA A 121 19.64 -14.18 -13.59
CA ALA A 121 19.03 -14.77 -14.79
C ALA A 121 17.63 -14.19 -15.09
N ASP A 122 16.90 -13.76 -14.06
CA ASP A 122 15.63 -13.04 -14.15
C ASP A 122 15.81 -11.51 -14.37
N TYR A 123 17.02 -11.07 -14.73
CA TYR A 123 17.39 -9.68 -15.01
C TYR A 123 17.24 -8.72 -13.81
N ILE A 124 17.30 -9.24 -12.59
CA ILE A 124 17.33 -8.41 -11.37
C ILE A 124 18.73 -7.84 -11.16
N ARG A 125 18.80 -6.53 -10.97
CA ARG A 125 20.04 -5.78 -10.80
C ARG A 125 20.44 -5.77 -9.34
N GLY A 126 21.66 -6.21 -9.05
CA GLY A 126 22.27 -6.09 -7.73
C GLY A 126 22.84 -4.69 -7.48
N ILE A 127 22.77 -4.25 -6.21
CA ILE A 127 23.43 -3.04 -5.71
C ILE A 127 24.53 -3.44 -4.73
N PRO A 128 25.76 -2.89 -4.83
CA PRO A 128 26.85 -3.23 -3.91
C PRO A 128 26.45 -2.95 -2.45
N LEU A 129 26.67 -3.94 -1.57
CA LEU A 129 26.47 -3.82 -0.13
C LEU A 129 27.75 -3.44 0.61
N ASN A 130 28.90 -3.80 0.05
CA ASN A 130 30.21 -3.51 0.60
C ASN A 130 31.30 -3.58 -0.49
N GLU A 131 32.53 -3.26 -0.09
CA GLU A 131 33.70 -3.28 -0.96
C GLU A 131 34.22 -4.71 -1.26
N HIS A 132 33.67 -5.75 -0.62
CA HIS A 132 34.04 -7.15 -0.82
C HIS A 132 33.29 -7.81 -1.98
N GLY A 133 32.53 -7.03 -2.76
CA GLY A 133 31.79 -7.53 -3.92
C GLY A 133 30.49 -8.26 -3.57
N GLU A 134 29.96 -8.09 -2.35
CA GLU A 134 28.61 -8.57 -2.04
C GLU A 134 27.56 -7.61 -2.62
N TYR A 135 26.50 -8.17 -3.22
CA TYR A 135 25.39 -7.40 -3.77
C TYR A 135 24.09 -7.71 -3.02
N GLY A 136 23.22 -6.71 -2.98
CA GLY A 136 21.85 -6.79 -2.48
C GLY A 136 20.88 -6.57 -3.62
N TYR A 137 19.79 -7.32 -3.63
CA TYR A 137 18.83 -7.33 -4.71
C TYR A 137 17.47 -6.89 -4.17
N PHE A 138 16.78 -6.04 -4.94
CA PHE A 138 15.38 -5.76 -4.68
C PHE A 138 14.67 -5.46 -6.00
N GLY A 139 13.96 -6.45 -6.52
CA GLY A 139 13.31 -6.38 -7.81
C GLY A 139 12.27 -7.48 -7.94
N LEU A 140 11.56 -7.49 -9.06
CA LEU A 140 10.63 -8.57 -9.37
C LEU A 140 10.51 -8.81 -10.87
N VAL A 141 10.07 -10.00 -11.19
CA VAL A 141 9.68 -10.39 -12.54
C VAL A 141 8.28 -10.99 -12.48
N ALA A 142 7.46 -10.63 -13.46
CA ALA A 142 6.11 -11.13 -13.63
C ALA A 142 5.95 -11.75 -15.02
N ASN A 143 5.26 -12.88 -15.10
CA ASN A 143 4.98 -13.53 -16.38
C ASN A 143 3.59 -14.16 -16.44
N ASN A 144 3.00 -14.17 -17.63
CA ASN A 144 1.76 -14.89 -17.93
C ASN A 144 2.09 -16.33 -18.41
N ILE A 145 1.06 -17.06 -18.88
CA ILE A 145 1.20 -18.44 -19.38
C ILE A 145 1.86 -18.50 -20.76
N ILE A 146 1.82 -17.41 -21.53
CA ILE A 146 2.33 -17.31 -22.90
C ILE A 146 3.76 -16.74 -22.92
N ASP A 147 4.44 -16.77 -21.77
CA ASP A 147 5.82 -16.32 -21.56
C ASP A 147 6.08 -14.83 -21.89
N ASP A 148 5.06 -13.96 -21.83
CA ASP A 148 5.31 -12.52 -21.76
C ASP A 148 5.93 -12.18 -20.40
N ILE A 149 6.91 -11.29 -20.40
CA ILE A 149 7.72 -10.97 -19.23
C ILE A 149 7.70 -9.47 -18.97
N GLU A 150 7.31 -9.09 -17.76
CA GLU A 150 7.47 -7.75 -17.23
C GLU A 150 8.50 -7.77 -16.10
N VAL A 151 9.56 -6.96 -16.21
CA VAL A 151 10.65 -6.91 -15.23
C VAL A 151 10.67 -5.55 -14.54
N MET A 152 10.86 -5.57 -13.22
CA MET A 152 11.38 -4.45 -12.44
C MET A 152 12.78 -4.84 -11.97
N PRO A 153 13.83 -4.44 -12.73
CA PRO A 153 15.20 -4.86 -12.44
C PRO A 153 15.66 -4.39 -11.06
N PHE A 154 15.12 -3.25 -10.61
CA PHE A 154 15.37 -2.71 -9.28
C PHE A 154 14.18 -1.87 -8.81
N MET A 155 13.89 -1.90 -7.52
CA MET A 155 12.82 -1.12 -6.87
C MET A 155 13.43 0.12 -6.23
N ASP A 156 13.52 1.21 -7.00
CA ASP A 156 14.07 2.49 -6.54
C ASP A 156 13.23 3.11 -5.42
N LEU A 157 13.87 3.60 -4.34
CA LEU A 157 13.16 4.22 -3.21
C LEU A 157 12.28 5.41 -3.62
N ASP A 158 12.72 6.17 -4.63
CA ASP A 158 11.97 7.32 -5.17
C ASP A 158 10.65 6.91 -5.84
N ARG A 159 10.51 5.62 -6.19
CA ARG A 159 9.32 5.01 -6.79
C ARG A 159 8.36 4.40 -5.75
N ASP A 160 8.72 4.35 -4.47
CA ASP A 160 7.90 3.73 -3.41
C ASP A 160 6.48 4.35 -3.31
N GLN A 161 6.35 5.65 -3.56
CA GLN A 161 5.04 6.31 -3.60
C GLN A 161 4.17 5.90 -4.81
N PHE A 162 4.77 5.41 -5.90
CA PHE A 162 4.09 4.96 -7.12
C PHE A 162 3.92 3.46 -7.19
N LEU A 163 4.24 2.74 -6.11
CA LEU A 163 4.28 1.29 -6.06
C LEU A 163 3.00 0.63 -6.62
N GLU A 164 1.82 1.10 -6.25
CA GLU A 164 0.56 0.53 -6.75
C GLU A 164 0.45 0.63 -8.27
N TYR A 165 0.73 1.81 -8.83
CA TYR A 165 0.68 2.06 -10.26
C TYR A 165 1.71 1.22 -11.02
N ASP A 166 2.94 1.12 -10.50
CA ASP A 166 4.04 0.40 -11.16
C ASP A 166 3.80 -1.10 -11.25
N ILE A 167 3.14 -1.68 -10.25
CA ILE A 167 2.76 -3.09 -10.25
C ILE A 167 1.52 -3.30 -11.12
N THR A 168 0.50 -2.46 -10.95
CA THR A 168 -0.79 -2.60 -11.66
C THR A 168 -0.63 -2.48 -13.15
N SER A 169 0.15 -1.50 -13.63
CA SER A 169 0.40 -1.31 -15.07
C SER A 169 1.07 -2.51 -15.73
N ARG A 170 2.00 -3.18 -15.03
CA ARG A 170 2.64 -4.42 -15.50
C ARG A 170 1.68 -5.60 -15.50
N ILE A 171 0.88 -5.76 -14.45
CA ILE A 171 -0.17 -6.78 -14.42
C ILE A 171 -1.17 -6.55 -15.55
N PHE A 172 -1.57 -5.30 -15.79
CA PHE A 172 -2.45 -4.93 -16.89
C PHE A 172 -1.85 -5.28 -18.26
N SER A 173 -0.56 -5.02 -18.46
CA SER A 173 0.20 -5.41 -19.66
C SER A 173 0.11 -6.92 -19.90
N LEU A 174 0.41 -7.71 -18.86
CA LEU A 174 0.38 -9.18 -18.92
C LEU A 174 -1.02 -9.77 -19.10
N ALA A 175 -2.05 -9.11 -18.54
CA ALA A 175 -3.44 -9.58 -18.59
C ALA A 175 -4.15 -9.24 -19.93
N ASN A 176 -3.73 -8.19 -20.63
CA ASN A 176 -4.40 -7.69 -21.84
C ASN A 176 -3.66 -8.01 -23.14
N TYR A 177 -2.70 -8.94 -23.12
CA TYR A 177 -1.94 -9.34 -24.30
C TYR A 177 -2.85 -10.07 -25.31
N ASN A 178 -3.58 -9.27 -26.10
CA ASN A 178 -4.32 -9.55 -27.34
C ASN A 178 -5.32 -8.43 -27.73
N LYS A 179 -5.42 -7.32 -27.00
CA LYS A 179 -6.23 -6.17 -27.45
C LYS A 179 -5.34 -5.10 -28.07
N PRO A 180 -5.36 -4.87 -29.39
CA PRO A 180 -4.67 -3.73 -29.99
C PRO A 180 -5.23 -2.46 -29.34
N VAL A 181 -4.34 -1.65 -28.78
CA VAL A 181 -4.70 -0.33 -28.28
C VAL A 181 -4.95 0.53 -29.52
N VAL A 182 -6.17 0.54 -30.02
CA VAL A 182 -6.60 1.52 -31.03
C VAL A 182 -6.73 2.84 -30.30
N GLY A 183 -5.64 3.61 -30.28
CA GLY A 183 -5.68 5.02 -29.91
C GLY A 183 -6.35 5.81 -31.04
N PHE A 184 -7.38 6.58 -30.69
CA PHE A 184 -8.03 7.56 -31.56
C PHE A 184 -7.14 8.80 -31.75
#